data_AF-A0A315XHE3-F1
#
_entry.id   AF-A0A315XHE3-F1
#
_cell.length_a   1.000
_cell.length_b   1.000
_cell.length_c   1.000
_cell.angle_alpha   90.00
_cell.angle_beta   90.00
_cell.angle_gamma   90.00
#
_symmetry.space_group_name_H-M   'P 1'
#
loop_
_entity.id
_entity.type
_entity.pdbx_description
1 polymer ?
#
loop_
_entity_poly.entity_id
_entity_poly.type
_entity_poly.pdbx_seq_one_letter_code
_entity_poly.pdbx_strand_id
1 'polypeptide(L)'
;MTDITKRMGTIIITVLGVLLLLLIISTALYYLLGEKRPDLKLEEDIRNEYSVMIDVEIINTSEGYKAFLRPGKVKWDSGHEELMYNLSDPKESVLAVVEAISNGDYSALELVMTDNSKDYWKRKGYDSVKILDVYRNNFKNINDPYIYGLEPGEDDISQNMVSASVKYVSSETHLELHKQPDGKWKI
;
A
#
# COMPACT_ATOMS: atom_id res chain seq x y z
N MET A 1 -32.18 -15.40 -63.45
CA MET A 1 -32.25 -15.04 -62.01
C MET A 1 -30.92 -15.38 -61.30
N THR A 2 -29.76 -15.05 -61.90
CA THR A 2 -28.49 -15.74 -61.59
C THR A 2 -27.24 -14.85 -61.50
N ASP A 3 -27.30 -13.57 -61.90
CA ASP A 3 -26.14 -12.67 -61.82
C ASP A 3 -26.25 -11.73 -60.60
N ILE A 4 -27.44 -11.17 -60.33
CA ILE A 4 -27.69 -10.27 -59.20
C ILE A 4 -27.48 -10.98 -57.85
N THR A 5 -27.93 -12.23 -57.71
CA THR A 5 -27.79 -13.02 -56.48
C THR A 5 -26.33 -13.36 -56.17
N LYS A 6 -25.53 -13.64 -57.21
CA LYS A 6 -24.08 -13.87 -57.05
C LYS A 6 -23.35 -12.60 -56.64
N ARG A 7 -23.67 -11.46 -57.28
CA ARG A 7 -23.08 -10.16 -56.93
C ARG A 7 -23.45 -9.73 -55.52
N MET A 8 -24.70 -9.93 -55.08
CA MET A 8 -25.11 -9.66 -53.70
C MET A 8 -24.37 -10.55 -52.70
N GLY A 9 -24.18 -11.85 -52.99
CA GLY A 9 -23.40 -12.74 -52.15
C GLY A 9 -21.94 -12.28 -51.97
N THR A 10 -21.29 -11.86 -53.05
CA THR A 10 -19.91 -11.33 -53.00
C THR A 10 -19.82 -10.02 -52.20
N ILE A 11 -20.81 -9.13 -52.33
CA ILE A 11 -20.85 -7.88 -51.56
C ILE A 11 -21.01 -8.19 -50.06
N ILE A 12 -21.91 -9.10 -49.70
CA ILE A 12 -22.15 -9.48 -48.29
C ILE A 12 -20.88 -10.08 -47.67
N ILE A 13 -20.21 -11.00 -48.37
CA ILE A 13 -18.97 -11.63 -47.88
C ILE A 13 -17.86 -10.59 -47.71
N THR A 14 -17.72 -9.66 -48.65
CA THR A 14 -16.72 -8.58 -48.56
C THR A 14 -17.00 -7.67 -47.38
N VAL A 15 -18.26 -7.27 -47.16
CA VAL A 15 -18.65 -6.41 -46.04
C VAL A 15 -18.42 -7.11 -44.70
N LEU A 16 -18.79 -8.38 -44.57
CA LEU A 16 -18.52 -9.16 -43.35
C LEU A 16 -17.02 -9.33 -43.08
N GLY A 17 -16.23 -9.56 -44.12
CA GLY A 17 -14.77 -9.65 -44.00
C GLY A 17 -14.14 -8.34 -43.52
N VAL A 18 -14.60 -7.20 -44.04
CA VAL A 18 -14.14 -5.87 -43.62
C VAL A 18 -14.56 -5.58 -42.17
N LEU A 19 -15.78 -5.92 -41.78
CA LEU A 19 -16.25 -5.74 -40.40
C LEU A 19 -15.44 -6.59 -39.40
N LEU A 20 -15.14 -7.85 -39.75
CA LEU A 20 -14.31 -8.71 -38.91
C LEU A 20 -12.90 -8.16 -38.77
N LEU A 21 -12.31 -7.67 -39.87
CA LEU A 21 -10.98 -7.06 -39.87
C LEU A 21 -10.95 -5.79 -39.01
N LEU A 22 -11.96 -4.92 -39.12
CA LEU A 22 -12.09 -3.73 -38.29
C LEU A 22 -12.25 -4.08 -36.81
N LEU A 23 -12.95 -5.16 -36.48
CA LEU A 23 -13.12 -5.61 -35.10
C LEU A 23 -11.80 -6.15 -34.53
N ILE A 24 -11.03 -6.91 -35.32
CA ILE A 24 -9.69 -7.39 -34.94
C ILE A 24 -8.72 -6.21 -34.78
N ILE A 25 -8.73 -5.25 -35.71
CA ILE A 25 -7.90 -4.04 -35.65
C ILE A 25 -8.29 -3.19 -34.45
N SER A 26 -9.59 -3.01 -34.17
CA SER A 26 -10.08 -2.28 -33.00
C SER A 26 -9.68 -2.98 -31.70
N THR A 27 -9.71 -4.32 -31.66
CA THR A 27 -9.27 -5.10 -30.50
C THR A 27 -7.75 -5.01 -30.33
N ALA A 28 -6.98 -5.11 -31.42
CA ALA A 28 -5.54 -4.96 -31.39
C ALA A 28 -5.12 -3.53 -31.03
N LEU A 29 -5.80 -2.51 -31.54
CA LEU A 29 -5.64 -1.11 -31.13
C LEU A 29 -6.07 -0.91 -29.68
N TYR A 30 -7.08 -1.61 -29.17
CA TYR A 30 -7.41 -1.59 -27.75
C TYR A 30 -6.31 -2.23 -26.89
N TYR A 31 -5.61 -3.27 -27.38
CA TYR A 31 -4.46 -3.85 -26.67
C TYR A 31 -3.15 -3.04 -26.86
N LEU A 32 -3.01 -2.30 -27.96
CA LEU A 32 -1.80 -1.52 -28.30
C LEU A 32 -1.89 -0.06 -27.84
N LEU A 33 -3.06 0.56 -27.92
CA LEU A 33 -3.37 1.95 -27.52
C LEU A 33 -4.17 2.02 -26.21
N GLY A 34 -4.84 0.94 -25.79
CA GLY A 34 -5.30 0.84 -24.42
C GLY A 34 -4.06 0.71 -23.57
N GLU A 35 -3.56 1.87 -23.14
CA GLU A 35 -2.60 2.05 -22.09
C GLU A 35 -2.70 0.89 -21.11
N LYS A 36 -1.56 0.23 -20.83
CA LYS A 36 -1.39 -0.48 -19.55
C LYS A 36 -2.10 0.36 -18.52
N ARG A 37 -3.23 -0.14 -18.01
CA ARG A 37 -4.00 0.48 -16.94
C ARG A 37 -3.01 1.16 -15.99
N PRO A 38 -2.88 2.51 -16.03
CA PRO A 38 -1.79 3.17 -15.34
C PRO A 38 -1.89 2.90 -13.83
N ASP A 39 -3.10 2.63 -13.35
CA ASP A 39 -3.43 2.04 -12.06
C ASP A 39 -2.76 0.67 -11.81
N LEU A 40 -2.83 -0.29 -12.74
CA LEU A 40 -2.20 -1.61 -12.57
C LEU A 40 -0.67 -1.53 -12.59
N LYS A 41 -0.09 -0.70 -13.46
CA LYS A 41 1.37 -0.53 -13.50
C LYS A 41 1.86 0.16 -12.24
N LEU A 42 1.16 1.21 -11.77
CA LEU A 42 1.47 1.89 -10.53
C LEU A 42 1.35 0.96 -9.32
N GLU A 43 0.33 0.09 -9.30
CA GLU A 43 0.17 -0.94 -8.28
C GLU A 43 1.35 -1.92 -8.26
N GLU A 44 1.75 -2.42 -9.44
CA GLU A 44 2.89 -3.35 -9.59
C GLU A 44 4.21 -2.69 -9.20
N ASP A 45 4.46 -1.46 -9.66
CA ASP A 45 5.66 -0.69 -9.34
C ASP A 45 5.78 -0.48 -7.83
N ILE A 46 4.68 -0.13 -7.15
CA ILE A 46 4.66 0.06 -5.69
C ILE A 46 4.82 -1.28 -4.95
N ARG A 47 4.16 -2.35 -5.39
CA ARG A 47 4.34 -3.70 -4.78
C ARG A 47 5.79 -4.15 -4.83
N ASN A 48 6.53 -3.79 -5.88
CA ASN A 48 7.95 -4.15 -6.05
C ASN A 48 8.90 -3.33 -5.16
N GLU A 49 8.44 -2.27 -4.51
CA GLU A 49 9.26 -1.49 -3.56
C GLU A 49 9.39 -2.14 -2.17
N TYR A 50 8.56 -3.13 -1.87
CA TYR A 50 8.48 -3.76 -0.55
C TYR A 50 8.87 -5.24 -0.64
N SER A 51 9.58 -5.74 0.36
CA SER A 51 9.93 -7.15 0.44
C SER A 51 8.73 -8.04 0.80
N VAL A 52 7.69 -7.43 1.38
CA VAL A 52 6.42 -8.06 1.74
C VAL A 52 5.32 -7.72 0.74
N MET A 53 4.38 -8.64 0.53
CA MET A 53 3.20 -8.36 -0.30
C MET A 53 2.26 -7.39 0.42
N ILE A 54 2.04 -6.24 -0.17
CA ILE A 54 1.23 -5.16 0.41
C ILE A 54 -0.15 -4.99 -0.24
N ASP A 55 -1.12 -4.60 0.59
CA ASP A 55 -2.30 -3.79 0.28
C ASP A 55 -2.13 -2.54 -0.58
N VAL A 56 -2.50 -2.51 -1.87
CA VAL A 56 -2.55 -1.23 -2.60
C VAL A 56 -3.93 -0.98 -3.18
N GLU A 57 -4.53 0.17 -2.85
CA GLU A 57 -5.76 0.69 -3.42
C GLU A 57 -5.46 1.96 -4.21
N ILE A 58 -5.82 1.97 -5.50
CA ILE A 58 -5.67 3.15 -6.34
C ILE A 58 -6.94 4.01 -6.22
N ILE A 59 -6.81 5.20 -5.62
CA ILE A 59 -7.90 6.15 -5.45
C ILE A 59 -7.71 7.31 -6.44
N ASN A 60 -8.76 7.65 -7.17
CA ASN A 60 -8.77 8.85 -8.02
C ASN A 60 -9.04 10.10 -7.17
N THR A 61 -8.04 10.97 -7.07
CA THR A 61 -8.10 12.23 -6.31
C THR A 61 -8.13 13.43 -7.24
N SER A 62 -8.35 14.63 -6.72
CA SER A 62 -8.23 15.88 -7.49
C SER A 62 -6.84 16.11 -8.08
N GLU A 63 -5.82 15.40 -7.58
CA GLU A 63 -4.43 15.45 -8.04
C GLU A 63 -4.08 14.27 -8.97
N GLY A 64 -5.06 13.45 -9.36
CA GLY A 64 -4.90 12.24 -10.17
C GLY A 64 -5.00 10.95 -9.37
N TYR A 65 -4.66 9.83 -10.01
CA TYR A 65 -4.62 8.52 -9.36
C TYR A 65 -3.48 8.46 -8.34
N LYS A 66 -3.82 8.17 -7.09
CA LYS A 66 -2.86 7.96 -6.01
C LYS A 66 -3.02 6.55 -5.45
N ALA A 67 -1.90 5.94 -5.13
CA ALA A 67 -1.86 4.65 -4.48
C ALA A 67 -1.89 4.82 -2.97
N PHE A 68 -2.92 4.28 -2.34
CA PHE A 68 -3.08 4.20 -0.90
C PHE A 68 -2.80 2.78 -0.45
N LEU A 69 -2.24 2.66 0.74
CA LEU A 69 -2.01 1.40 1.42
C LEU A 69 -3.24 1.06 2.25
N ARG A 70 -3.69 -0.20 2.18
CA ARG A 70 -4.77 -0.67 3.04
C ARG A 70 -4.25 -1.29 4.33
N PRO A 71 -4.74 -0.87 5.50
CA PRO A 71 -4.50 -1.58 6.74
C PRO A 71 -5.08 -2.99 6.70
N GLY A 72 -4.41 -3.94 7.37
CA GLY A 72 -4.99 -5.26 7.63
C GLY A 72 -4.36 -6.43 6.88
N LYS A 73 -3.05 -6.36 6.58
CA LYS A 73 -2.33 -7.46 5.94
C LYS A 73 -1.10 -7.94 6.69
N VAL A 74 -1.00 -7.64 7.99
CA VAL A 74 0.16 -8.03 8.81
C VAL A 74 0.49 -9.48 8.54
N LYS A 75 1.68 -9.68 7.96
CA LYS A 75 2.20 -10.99 7.66
C LYS A 75 2.99 -11.45 8.87
N TRP A 76 2.45 -12.46 9.51
CA TRP A 76 3.00 -13.12 10.68
C TRP A 76 3.57 -14.47 10.32
N ASP A 77 4.58 -14.90 11.07
CA ASP A 77 4.83 -16.33 11.19
C ASP A 77 3.63 -17.01 11.87
N SER A 78 3.48 -18.33 11.71
CA SER A 78 2.31 -19.06 12.21
C SER A 78 2.11 -18.97 13.73
N GLY A 79 3.11 -18.51 14.48
CA GLY A 79 3.07 -18.27 15.92
C GLY A 79 2.64 -16.86 16.34
N HIS A 80 2.59 -15.89 15.43
CA HIS A 80 2.49 -14.45 15.75
C HIS A 80 3.62 -13.97 16.68
N GLU A 81 4.79 -14.63 16.59
CA GLU A 81 5.95 -14.32 17.41
C GLU A 81 6.91 -13.38 16.67
N GLU A 82 6.87 -13.36 15.32
CA GLU A 82 7.73 -12.53 14.50
C GLU A 82 6.99 -11.86 13.32
N LEU A 83 7.22 -10.56 13.17
CA LEU A 83 6.79 -9.77 12.01
C LEU A 83 7.63 -10.17 10.78
N MET A 84 6.97 -10.46 9.65
CA MET A 84 7.67 -10.76 8.39
C MET A 84 8.28 -9.53 7.70
N TYR A 85 8.13 -8.33 8.27
CA TYR A 85 8.63 -7.07 7.71
C TYR A 85 10.14 -6.94 7.88
N ASN A 86 10.80 -6.38 6.87
CA ASN A 86 12.20 -5.99 6.97
C ASN A 86 12.34 -4.70 7.78
N LEU A 87 12.40 -4.84 9.11
CA LEU A 87 12.52 -3.69 10.02
C LEU A 87 13.84 -2.90 9.86
N SER A 88 14.79 -3.34 9.03
CA SER A 88 15.96 -2.53 8.69
C SER A 88 15.67 -1.48 7.59
N ASP A 89 14.55 -1.61 6.88
CA ASP A 89 14.01 -0.57 6.00
C ASP A 89 12.98 0.29 6.77
N PRO A 90 13.19 1.62 6.91
CA PRO A 90 12.24 2.47 7.61
C PRO A 90 10.84 2.49 6.98
N LYS A 91 10.72 2.25 5.66
CA LYS A 91 9.43 2.14 4.97
C LYS A 91 8.63 0.95 5.50
N GLU A 92 9.27 -0.20 5.60
CA GLU A 92 8.64 -1.42 6.11
C GLU A 92 8.39 -1.36 7.62
N SER A 93 9.21 -0.65 8.39
CA SER A 93 8.92 -0.38 9.81
C SER A 93 7.68 0.49 10.01
N VAL A 94 7.46 1.52 9.17
CA VAL A 94 6.21 2.32 9.22
C VAL A 94 5.00 1.45 8.92
N LEU A 95 5.09 0.60 7.88
CA LEU A 95 4.02 -0.37 7.58
C LEU A 95 3.74 -1.27 8.79
N ALA A 96 4.78 -1.86 9.36
CA ALA A 96 4.64 -2.75 10.52
C ALA A 96 3.95 -2.06 11.70
N VAL A 97 4.29 -0.79 11.99
CA VAL A 97 3.68 0.00 13.06
C VAL A 97 2.20 0.27 12.77
N VAL A 98 1.88 0.84 11.61
CA VAL A 98 0.51 1.18 11.26
C VAL A 98 -0.36 -0.07 11.32
N GLU A 99 0.11 -1.15 10.70
CA GLU A 99 -0.67 -2.36 10.61
C GLU A 99 -0.81 -3.10 11.97
N ALA A 100 0.21 -3.05 12.85
CA ALA A 100 0.09 -3.54 14.22
C ALA A 100 -1.06 -2.85 14.97
N ILE A 101 -1.11 -1.53 14.88
CA ILE A 101 -2.12 -0.72 15.57
C ILE A 101 -3.50 -0.95 14.92
N SER A 102 -3.60 -1.03 13.59
CA SER A 102 -4.86 -1.27 12.85
C SER A 102 -5.48 -2.61 13.21
N ASN A 103 -4.66 -3.66 13.25
CA ASN A 103 -5.11 -5.02 13.57
C ASN A 103 -5.36 -5.24 15.06
N GLY A 104 -4.98 -4.29 15.90
CA GLY A 104 -5.07 -4.48 17.34
C GLY A 104 -4.11 -5.56 17.84
N ASP A 105 -2.97 -5.72 17.21
CA ASP A 105 -1.99 -6.75 17.54
C ASP A 105 -0.93 -6.17 18.48
N TYR A 106 -1.12 -6.40 19.78
CA TYR A 106 -0.22 -5.90 20.81
C TYR A 106 1.15 -6.57 20.77
N SER A 107 1.25 -7.82 20.30
CA SER A 107 2.53 -8.53 20.17
C SER A 107 3.38 -7.88 19.08
N ALA A 108 2.77 -7.49 17.95
CA ALA A 108 3.47 -6.72 16.90
C ALA A 108 3.93 -5.38 17.40
N LEU A 109 3.01 -4.69 18.07
CA LEU A 109 3.27 -3.36 18.58
C LEU A 109 4.49 -3.40 19.51
N GLU A 110 4.59 -4.41 20.37
CA GLU A 110 5.78 -4.62 21.21
C GLU A 110 7.06 -4.87 20.41
N LEU A 111 7.02 -5.57 19.27
CA LEU A 111 8.22 -5.82 18.45
C LEU A 111 8.76 -4.55 17.79
N VAL A 112 7.85 -3.66 17.36
CA VAL A 112 8.18 -2.40 16.68
C VAL A 112 8.42 -1.23 17.62
N MET A 113 8.22 -1.40 18.92
CA MET A 113 8.55 -0.40 19.94
C MET A 113 10.00 -0.53 20.42
N THR A 114 10.63 0.62 20.66
CA THR A 114 11.89 0.76 21.39
C THR A 114 11.73 0.38 22.86
N ASP A 115 12.81 -0.04 23.50
CA ASP A 115 12.81 -0.32 24.94
C ASP A 115 12.48 0.93 25.76
N ASN A 116 12.92 2.11 25.30
CA ASN A 116 12.58 3.39 25.92
C ASN A 116 11.08 3.68 25.87
N SER A 117 10.43 3.41 24.73
CA SER A 117 8.97 3.55 24.56
C SER A 117 8.22 2.59 25.49
N LYS A 118 8.64 1.32 25.55
CA LYS A 118 8.07 0.31 26.47
C LYS A 118 8.20 0.74 27.93
N ASP A 119 9.38 1.19 28.34
CA ASP A 119 9.63 1.66 29.71
C ASP A 119 8.80 2.90 30.05
N TYR A 120 8.59 3.81 29.09
CA TYR A 120 7.70 4.95 29.27
C TYR A 120 6.27 4.51 29.62
N TRP A 121 5.70 3.60 28.84
CA TRP A 121 4.34 3.10 29.07
C TRP A 121 4.21 2.28 30.35
N LYS A 122 5.23 1.46 30.66
CA LYS A 122 5.29 0.71 31.91
C LYS A 122 5.30 1.65 33.12
N ARG A 123 6.04 2.77 33.08
CA ARG A 123 6.01 3.81 34.13
C ARG A 123 4.65 4.49 34.28
N LYS A 124 3.85 4.55 33.21
CA LYS A 124 2.45 5.02 33.25
C LYS A 124 1.48 3.97 33.81
N GLY A 125 1.95 2.75 34.07
CA GLY A 125 1.13 1.62 34.53
C GLY A 125 0.21 1.07 33.44
N TYR A 126 0.61 1.16 32.18
CA TYR A 126 -0.19 0.68 31.05
C TYR A 126 0.34 -0.69 30.63
N ASP A 127 -0.57 -1.65 30.45
CA ASP A 127 -0.27 -2.93 29.83
C ASP A 127 -0.34 -2.82 28.29
N SER A 128 0.08 -3.86 27.59
CA SER A 128 0.18 -3.90 26.12
C SER A 128 -1.16 -3.59 25.44
N VAL A 129 -2.27 -4.04 26.03
CA VAL A 129 -3.63 -3.78 25.55
C VAL A 129 -3.97 -2.29 25.68
N LYS A 130 -3.72 -1.69 26.83
CA LYS A 130 -3.99 -0.27 27.06
C LYS A 130 -3.10 0.64 26.22
N ILE A 131 -1.84 0.25 25.99
CA ILE A 131 -0.93 0.97 25.08
C ILE A 131 -1.52 1.00 23.68
N LEU A 132 -1.90 -0.17 23.16
CA LEU A 132 -2.53 -0.32 21.86
C LEU A 132 -3.82 0.51 21.76
N ASP A 133 -4.67 0.50 22.77
CA ASP A 133 -5.91 1.31 22.81
C ASP A 133 -5.60 2.81 22.71
N VAL A 134 -4.55 3.28 23.39
CA VAL A 134 -4.11 4.68 23.30
C VAL A 134 -3.66 5.01 21.88
N TYR A 135 -2.86 4.15 21.25
CA TYR A 135 -2.46 4.35 19.86
C TYR A 135 -3.68 4.36 18.92
N ARG A 136 -4.59 3.38 19.03
CA ARG A 136 -5.81 3.34 18.20
C ARG A 136 -6.69 4.57 18.34
N ASN A 137 -6.78 5.13 19.55
CA ASN A 137 -7.52 6.38 19.80
C ASN A 137 -6.84 7.60 19.16
N ASN A 138 -5.51 7.61 19.10
CA ASN A 138 -4.75 8.69 18.47
C ASN A 138 -4.79 8.59 16.93
N PHE A 139 -4.75 7.38 16.39
CA PHE A 139 -4.89 7.08 14.97
C PHE A 139 -6.38 7.07 14.57
N LYS A 140 -6.98 8.25 14.42
CA LYS A 140 -8.35 8.36 13.90
C LYS A 140 -8.44 7.71 12.53
N ASN A 141 -9.45 6.86 12.33
CA ASN A 141 -9.72 6.15 11.09
C ASN A 141 -8.59 5.21 10.64
N ILE A 142 -7.98 4.53 11.60
CA ILE A 142 -6.89 3.57 11.39
C ILE A 142 -7.18 2.40 10.43
N ASN A 143 -8.44 2.18 10.07
CA ASN A 143 -8.87 1.16 9.11
C ASN A 143 -9.03 1.72 7.68
N ASP A 144 -8.91 3.04 7.50
CA ASP A 144 -9.02 3.68 6.20
C ASP A 144 -7.69 3.53 5.42
N PRO A 145 -7.74 3.55 4.09
CA PRO A 145 -6.53 3.58 3.27
C PRO A 145 -5.68 4.83 3.59
N TYR A 146 -4.36 4.66 3.62
CA TYR A 146 -3.41 5.72 3.97
C TYR A 146 -2.26 5.82 2.97
N ILE A 147 -1.63 6.99 2.91
CA ILE A 147 -0.30 7.17 2.31
C ILE A 147 0.66 7.61 3.40
N TYR A 148 1.95 7.40 3.24
CA TYR A 148 2.93 8.01 4.13
C TYR A 148 4.13 8.55 3.36
N GLY A 149 4.75 9.56 3.93
CA GLY A 149 6.04 10.10 3.50
C GLY A 149 7.06 9.97 4.63
N LEU A 150 8.31 9.68 4.27
CA LEU A 150 9.44 9.71 5.21
C LEU A 150 10.22 11.01 5.02
N GLU A 151 10.48 11.68 6.13
CA GLU A 151 11.31 12.86 6.20
C GLU A 151 12.39 12.65 7.28
N PRO A 152 13.61 13.19 7.11
CA PRO A 152 14.59 13.22 8.20
C PRO A 152 13.95 13.82 9.46
N GLY A 153 14.21 13.25 10.63
CA GLY A 153 13.66 13.80 11.88
C GLY A 153 14.14 15.24 12.11
N GLU A 154 13.22 16.14 12.50
CA GLU A 154 13.48 17.59 12.59
C GLU A 154 14.69 17.95 13.48
N ASP A 155 15.02 17.10 14.45
CA ASP A 155 16.07 17.33 15.45
C ASP A 155 17.33 16.44 15.31
N ASP A 156 17.52 15.68 14.21
CA ASP A 156 18.62 14.70 14.13
C ASP A 156 19.73 15.02 13.10
N ILE A 157 20.91 15.36 13.63
CA ILE A 157 22.16 15.54 12.87
C ILE A 157 22.79 14.18 12.49
N SER A 158 22.37 13.08 13.11
CA SER A 158 23.02 11.76 13.05
C SER A 158 22.38 10.74 12.09
N GLN A 159 21.26 11.07 11.43
CA GLN A 159 20.49 10.17 10.54
C GLN A 159 19.98 8.88 11.20
N ASN A 160 19.86 8.84 12.52
CA ASN A 160 19.31 7.71 13.28
C ASN A 160 17.84 7.92 13.67
N MET A 161 17.22 9.00 13.19
CA MET A 161 15.81 9.32 13.38
C MET A 161 15.15 9.70 12.05
N VAL A 162 13.99 9.11 11.80
CA VAL A 162 13.14 9.43 10.65
C VAL A 162 11.74 9.75 11.17
N SER A 163 11.16 10.84 10.68
CA SER A 163 9.75 11.16 10.90
C SER A 163 8.93 10.63 9.73
N ALA A 164 7.86 9.91 10.03
CA ALA A 164 6.91 9.46 9.04
C ALA A 164 5.58 10.20 9.21
N SER A 165 5.19 10.98 8.20
CA SER A 165 3.85 11.57 8.11
C SER A 165 2.92 10.53 7.48
N VAL A 166 2.01 9.96 8.27
CA VAL A 166 0.99 9.01 7.84
C VAL A 166 -0.33 9.76 7.64
N LYS A 167 -0.76 9.86 6.38
CA LYS A 167 -1.97 10.58 5.97
C LYS A 167 -3.07 9.60 5.58
N TYR A 168 -4.12 9.61 6.38
CA TYR A 168 -5.42 9.03 6.07
C TYR A 168 -6.27 10.07 5.34
N VAL A 169 -7.40 9.63 4.76
CA VAL A 169 -8.34 10.52 4.05
C VAL A 169 -8.81 11.70 4.92
N SER A 170 -8.91 11.49 6.24
CA SER A 170 -9.52 12.44 7.19
C SER A 170 -8.58 12.97 8.28
N SER A 171 -7.35 12.46 8.34
CA SER A 171 -6.45 12.63 9.48
C SER A 171 -5.00 12.45 9.07
N GLU A 172 -4.12 13.10 9.80
CA GLU A 172 -2.67 12.93 9.67
C GLU A 172 -2.10 12.59 11.04
N THR A 173 -1.13 11.69 11.08
CA THR A 173 -0.43 11.28 12.29
C THR A 173 1.05 11.15 12.00
N HIS A 174 1.88 11.60 12.93
CA HIS A 174 3.33 11.52 12.81
C HIS A 174 3.85 10.36 13.66
N LEU A 175 4.77 9.59 13.08
CA LEU A 175 5.51 8.54 13.75
C LEU A 175 6.99 8.93 13.76
N GLU A 176 7.64 8.80 14.91
CA GLU A 176 9.09 8.96 15.01
C GLU A 176 9.72 7.58 15.10
N LEU A 177 10.59 7.25 14.14
CA LEU A 177 11.31 5.99 14.10
C LEU A 177 12.78 6.25 14.43
N HIS A 178 13.30 5.46 15.37
CA HIS A 178 14.69 5.48 15.78
C HIS A 178 15.40 4.21 15.33
N LYS A 179 16.57 4.37 14.71
CA LYS A 179 17.44 3.26 14.37
C LYS A 179 18.09 2.68 15.62
N GLN A 180 17.82 1.41 15.88
CA GLN A 180 18.33 0.66 17.01
C GLN A 180 19.73 0.12 16.73
N PRO A 181 20.51 -0.28 17.76
CA PRO A 181 21.85 -0.85 17.58
C PRO A 181 21.88 -2.14 16.74
N ASP A 182 20.77 -2.88 16.68
CA ASP A 182 20.60 -4.07 15.84
C ASP A 182 20.28 -3.73 14.37
N GLY A 183 20.24 -2.45 14.02
CA GLY A 183 19.97 -1.94 12.68
C GLY A 183 18.49 -1.87 12.31
N LYS A 184 17.56 -2.14 13.24
CA LYS A 184 16.11 -2.05 13.01
C LYS A 184 15.58 -0.65 13.34
N TRP A 185 14.56 -0.19 12.63
CA TRP A 185 13.83 1.04 12.90
C TRP A 185 12.59 0.74 13.73
N LYS A 186 12.42 1.47 14.84
CA LYS A 186 11.37 1.26 15.85
C LYS A 186 10.84 2.57 16.43
N ILE A 187 9.62 2.56 16.97
CA ILE A 187 8.92 3.73 17.55
C ILE A 187 9.10 3.88 19.07
#